data_AF-A0A6C0BPF7-F1
#
_entry.id   AF-A0A6C0BPF7-F1
#
_cell.length_a   1.000
_cell.length_b   1.000
_cell.length_c   1.000
_cell.angle_alpha   90.00
_cell.angle_beta   90.00
_cell.angle_gamma   90.00
#
_symmetry.space_group_name_H-M   'P 1'
#
loop_
_entity.id
_entity.type
_entity.pdbx_description
1 polymer ?
#
loop_
_entity_poly.entity_id
_entity_poly.type
_entity_poly.pdbx_seq_one_letter_code
_entity_poly.pdbx_strand_id
1 'polypeptide(L)'
;MKLYPLSHFFLEFQTSELCLEAVRNCGVAIKRMHPKMQTPEICLAAVMENSEALAYIAPENRTPQVCAVAVSRDAKCLKYVIEK
;
A
#
# COMPACT_ATOMS: atom_id res chain seq x y z
N MET A 1 0.31 11.80 23.53
CA MET A 1 1.35 10.76 23.64
C MET A 1 2.10 10.67 22.31
N LYS A 2 3.36 11.10 22.29
CA LYS A 2 4.19 11.19 21.09
C LYS A 2 4.80 9.80 20.80
N LEU A 3 4.11 8.96 20.01
CA LEU A 3 4.48 7.58 19.62
C LEU A 3 5.66 7.47 18.62
N TYR A 4 6.59 8.43 18.63
CA TYR A 4 7.68 8.54 17.64
C TYR A 4 8.81 7.50 17.71
N PRO A 5 9.13 6.84 18.85
CA PRO A 5 10.29 5.95 18.91
C PRO A 5 10.17 4.71 18.01
N LEU A 6 8.99 4.09 17.98
CA LEU A 6 8.77 2.83 17.27
C LEU A 6 8.57 3.01 15.77
N SER A 7 7.93 4.11 15.34
CA SER A 7 7.72 4.39 13.91
C SER A 7 9.00 4.81 13.19
N HIS A 8 9.90 5.52 13.87
CA HIS A 8 11.23 5.83 13.33
C HIS A 8 12.07 4.55 13.18
N PHE A 9 12.12 3.72 14.23
CA PHE A 9 12.85 2.46 14.22
C PHE A 9 12.36 1.51 13.10
N PHE A 10 11.04 1.40 12.89
CA PHE A 10 10.47 0.58 11.82
C PHE A 10 10.78 1.10 10.40
N LEU A 11 11.11 2.38 10.26
CA LEU A 11 11.48 2.98 8.97
C LEU A 11 12.91 2.58 8.58
N GLU A 12 13.82 2.43 9.54
CA GLU A 12 15.23 2.08 9.30
C GLU A 12 15.40 0.68 8.68
N PHE A 13 14.44 -0.22 8.87
CA PHE A 13 14.45 -1.57 8.29
C PHE A 13 13.65 -1.69 6.97
N GLN A 14 12.92 -0.64 6.57
CA GLN A 14 12.13 -0.65 5.34
C GLN A 14 12.86 0.13 4.24
N THR A 15 13.61 -0.57 3.40
CA THR A 15 14.12 0.00 2.15
C THR A 15 13.04 -0.09 1.07
N SER A 16 13.06 0.84 0.10
CA SER A 16 12.13 0.82 -1.03
C SER A 16 12.21 -0.50 -1.81
N GLU A 17 13.41 -1.05 -1.96
CA GLU A 17 13.66 -2.33 -2.66
C GLU A 17 13.03 -3.50 -1.90
N LEU A 18 13.24 -3.60 -0.57
CA LEU A 18 12.65 -4.65 0.24
C LEU A 18 11.13 -4.56 0.25
N CYS A 19 10.58 -3.36 0.36
CA CYS A 19 9.15 -3.14 0.29
C CYS A 19 8.58 -3.57 -1.08
N LEU A 20 9.22 -3.15 -2.17
CA LEU A 20 8.78 -3.51 -3.52
C LEU A 20 8.82 -5.03 -3.74
N GLU A 21 9.88 -5.69 -3.30
CA GLU A 21 10.01 -7.15 -3.41
C GLU A 21 8.96 -7.87 -2.56
N ALA A 22 8.67 -7.36 -1.36
CA ALA A 22 7.63 -7.92 -0.49
C ALA A 22 6.24 -7.88 -1.15
N VAL A 23 5.86 -6.76 -1.78
CA VAL A 23 4.54 -6.66 -2.44
C VAL A 23 4.46 -7.38 -3.77
N ARG A 24 5.59 -7.57 -4.47
CA ARG A 24 5.65 -8.42 -5.67
C ARG A 24 5.43 -9.89 -5.35
N ASN A 25 5.90 -10.34 -4.18
CA ASN A 25 5.69 -11.71 -3.70
C ASN A 25 4.33 -11.89 -3.01
N CYS A 26 3.82 -10.84 -2.35
CA CYS A 26 2.55 -10.86 -1.64
C CYS A 26 2.02 -9.44 -1.48
N GLY A 27 1.05 -9.02 -2.29
CA GLY A 27 0.52 -7.66 -2.35
C GLY A 27 -0.06 -7.18 -1.02
N VAL A 28 -0.64 -8.08 -0.21
CA VAL A 28 -1.12 -7.76 1.14
C VAL A 28 0.01 -7.51 2.15
N ALA A 29 1.28 -7.71 1.80
CA ALA A 29 2.43 -7.32 2.63
C ALA A 29 2.45 -5.80 2.89
N ILE A 30 1.83 -4.99 2.01
CA ILE A 30 1.69 -3.54 2.18
C ILE A 30 1.03 -3.15 3.51
N LYS A 31 0.24 -4.04 4.12
CA LYS A 31 -0.38 -3.85 5.45
C LYS A 31 0.62 -3.69 6.59
N ARG A 32 1.88 -4.11 6.38
CA ARG A 32 2.96 -4.02 7.37
C ARG A 32 3.88 -2.83 7.12
N MET A 33 3.64 -2.08 6.05
CA MET A 33 4.48 -0.97 5.68
C MET A 33 4.10 0.31 6.40
N HIS A 34 5.09 1.13 6.71
CA HIS A 34 4.82 2.48 7.15
C HIS A 34 4.19 3.28 5.99
N PRO A 35 3.20 4.18 6.21
CA PRO A 35 2.55 4.92 5.12
C PRO A 35 3.51 5.69 4.21
N LYS A 36 4.62 6.20 4.76
CA LYS A 36 5.70 6.86 3.98
C LYS A 36 6.42 5.94 2.98
N MET A 37 6.39 4.63 3.20
CA MET A 37 7.00 3.64 2.30
C MET A 37 6.06 3.19 1.18
N GLN A 38 4.76 3.50 1.29
CA GLN A 38 3.76 3.16 0.29
C GLN A 38 3.82 4.15 -0.88
N THR A 39 4.93 4.18 -1.60
CA THR A 39 5.11 4.99 -2.81
C THR A 39 4.10 4.58 -3.89
N PRO A 40 3.84 5.42 -4.91
CA PRO A 40 2.98 5.04 -6.02
C PRO A 40 3.38 3.73 -6.68
N GLU A 41 4.68 3.49 -6.86
CA GLU A 41 5.21 2.24 -7.43
C GLU A 41 4.88 1.02 -6.57
N ILE A 42 5.11 1.10 -5.25
CA ILE A 42 4.83 0.00 -4.31
C ILE A 42 3.31 -0.24 -4.21
N CYS A 43 2.50 0.81 -4.17
CA CYS A 43 1.04 0.71 -4.18
C CYS A 43 0.53 0.02 -5.44
N LEU A 44 1.05 0.40 -6.61
CA LEU A 44 0.68 -0.20 -7.90
C LEU A 44 1.11 -1.67 -7.96
N ALA A 45 2.35 -1.98 -7.56
CA ALA A 45 2.83 -3.36 -7.48
C ALA A 45 1.94 -4.22 -6.56
N ALA A 46 1.55 -3.69 -5.40
CA ALA A 46 0.68 -4.39 -4.46
C ALA A 46 -0.71 -4.70 -5.05
N VAL A 47 -1.37 -3.73 -5.69
CA VAL A 47 -2.71 -3.95 -6.28
C VAL A 47 -2.66 -4.75 -7.59
N MET A 48 -1.54 -4.72 -8.30
CA MET A 48 -1.30 -5.58 -9.46
C MET A 48 -1.12 -7.04 -9.04
N GLU A 49 -0.42 -7.30 -7.94
CA GLU A 49 -0.30 -8.65 -7.37
C GLU A 49 -1.65 -9.10 -6.79
N ASN A 50 -2.24 -8.32 -5.88
CA ASN A 50 -3.53 -8.61 -5.26
C ASN A 50 -4.39 -7.33 -5.16
N SER A 51 -5.49 -7.29 -5.90
CA SER A 51 -6.42 -6.15 -5.92
C SER A 51 -6.95 -5.77 -4.53
N GLU A 52 -7.14 -6.74 -3.63
CA GLU A 52 -7.58 -6.48 -2.25
C GLU A 52 -6.54 -5.75 -1.40
N ALA A 53 -5.29 -5.67 -1.85
CA ALA A 53 -4.25 -4.87 -1.19
C ALA A 53 -4.65 -3.39 -1.06
N LEU A 54 -5.55 -2.90 -1.91
CA LEU A 54 -6.15 -1.56 -1.81
C LEU A 54 -6.74 -1.27 -0.42
N ALA A 55 -7.29 -2.29 0.26
CA ALA A 55 -7.83 -2.16 1.61
C ALA A 55 -6.77 -1.73 2.65
N TYR A 56 -5.51 -2.04 2.40
CA TYR A 56 -4.38 -1.82 3.31
C TYR A 56 -3.49 -0.63 2.92
N ILE A 57 -3.75 0.00 1.78
CA ILE A 57 -3.08 1.24 1.37
C ILE A 57 -3.64 2.40 2.20
N ALA A 58 -2.77 3.27 2.71
CA ALA A 58 -3.14 4.45 3.47
C ALA A 58 -4.04 5.37 2.62
N PRO A 59 -5.10 5.97 3.20
CA PRO A 59 -6.04 6.82 2.46
C PRO A 59 -5.39 7.90 1.59
N GLU A 60 -4.31 8.51 2.07
CA GLU A 60 -3.54 9.53 1.38
C GLU A 60 -2.83 9.00 0.12
N ASN A 61 -2.50 7.71 0.07
CA ASN A 61 -1.79 7.05 -1.03
C ASN A 61 -2.72 6.30 -2.01
N ARG A 62 -4.03 6.28 -1.76
CA ARG A 62 -5.05 5.74 -2.67
C ARG A 62 -5.32 6.73 -3.81
N THR A 63 -4.34 6.88 -4.70
CA THR A 63 -4.48 7.74 -5.88
C THR A 63 -5.55 7.20 -6.83
N PRO A 64 -6.17 8.04 -7.68
CA PRO A 64 -7.13 7.58 -8.68
C PRO A 64 -6.57 6.46 -9.57
N GLN A 65 -5.27 6.51 -9.90
CA GLN A 65 -4.60 5.47 -10.67
C GLN A 65 -4.56 4.13 -9.93
N VAL A 66 -4.16 4.10 -8.66
CA VAL A 66 -4.11 2.87 -7.85
C VAL A 66 -5.52 2.29 -7.69
N CYS A 67 -6.50 3.13 -7.40
CA CYS A 67 -7.91 2.73 -7.30
C CYS A 67 -8.43 2.14 -8.62
N ALA A 68 -8.18 2.82 -9.75
CA ALA A 68 -8.62 2.36 -11.05
C ALA A 68 -8.01 1.00 -11.42
N VAL A 69 -6.71 0.80 -11.18
CA VAL A 69 -6.05 -0.50 -11.41
C VAL A 69 -6.69 -1.59 -10.56
N ALA A 70 -6.88 -1.37 -9.25
CA ALA A 70 -7.48 -2.36 -8.37
C ALA A 70 -8.93 -2.72 -8.78
N VAL A 71 -9.76 -1.72 -9.06
CA VAL A 71 -11.17 -1.91 -9.46
C VAL A 71 -11.29 -2.58 -10.83
N SER A 72 -10.41 -2.25 -11.77
CA SER A 72 -10.40 -2.89 -13.10
C SER A 72 -10.07 -4.39 -13.04
N ARG A 73 -9.30 -4.81 -12.04
CA ARG A 73 -8.92 -6.21 -11.81
C ARG A 73 -9.95 -6.96 -10.98
N ASP A 74 -10.50 -6.30 -9.96
CA ASP A 74 -11.62 -6.81 -9.18
C ASP A 74 -12.56 -5.68 -8.76
N ALA A 75 -13.75 -5.66 -9.36
CA ALA A 75 -14.79 -4.68 -9.08
C ALA A 75 -15.20 -4.64 -7.60
N LYS A 76 -15.00 -5.73 -6.84
CA LYS A 76 -15.25 -5.75 -5.39
C LYS A 76 -14.36 -4.79 -4.62
N CYS A 77 -13.24 -4.35 -5.19
CA CYS A 77 -12.35 -3.37 -4.59
C CYS A 77 -12.94 -1.95 -4.55
N LEU A 78 -14.05 -1.70 -5.27
CA LEU A 78 -14.74 -0.41 -5.27
C LEU A 78 -15.13 0.05 -3.86
N LYS A 79 -15.47 -0.89 -2.96
CA LYS A 79 -15.77 -0.60 -1.55
C LYS A 79 -14.62 0.03 -0.75
N TYR A 80 -13.38 -0.04 -1.27
CA TYR A 80 -12.19 0.54 -0.64
C TYR A 80 -11.77 1.87 -1.27
N VAL A 81 -12.45 2.30 -2.35
CA VAL A 81 -12.25 3.63 -2.93
C VAL A 81 -12.91 4.63 -2.01
N ILE A 82 -12.13 5.60 -1.52
CA ILE A 82 -12.63 6.65 -0.64
C ILE A 82 -12.95 7.86 -1.52
N GLU A 83 -14.18 8.37 -1.43
CA GLU A 83 -14.54 9.65 -2.04
C GLU A 83 -13.88 10.77 -1.22
N LYS A 84 -13.15 11.66 -1.88
CA LYS A 84 -12.53 12.84 -1.25
C LYS A 84 -13.34 14.08 -1.58
#